data_AF-A0A0Q4FCQ1-F1
#
_entry.id   AF-A0A0Q4FCQ1-F1
#
_cell.length_a   1.000
_cell.length_b   1.000
_cell.length_c   1.000
_cell.angle_alpha   90.00
_cell.angle_beta   90.00
_cell.angle_gamma   90.00
#
_symmetry.space_group_name_H-M   'P 1'
#
loop_
_entity.id
_entity.type
_entity.pdbx_description
1 polymer ?
#
loop_
_entity_poly.entity_id
_entity_poly.type
_entity_poly.pdbx_seq_one_letter_code
_entity_poly.pdbx_strand_id
1 'polypeptide(L)'
;MDNIKTDEYKAWEARLGRISEAATQWQQLFKGAPATIDPGSDLTGDDATFEAFSISNLVGYSLAAATEHLDFTLTAMRETSTLYPTAYLTVLRTSLLAASHAAWILTPTERSERQLRALQFLADDVRTQLVMVREAFAPTDAARTAKGQMIELLLKRQAQLQPISDVLKPGLQVDKCRINNTSIIESVAQAAHDDGLVQGGVNHIWRSGSAAAHGSRGFATMRLDQNTIIQPPTGGKYSLLRGDLVNDIGPAAAAATLALSFALRMFDERRLDPNPA
;
A
#
# COMPACT_ATOMS: atom_id res chain seq x y z
N MET A 1 -24.78 18.89 22.46
CA MET A 1 -23.99 18.33 23.58
C MET A 1 -22.56 18.27 23.09
N ASP A 2 -21.70 19.14 23.62
CA ASP A 2 -20.28 19.12 23.29
C ASP A 2 -19.71 17.75 23.67
N ASN A 3 -19.21 17.05 22.66
CA ASN A 3 -18.64 15.72 22.79
C ASN A 3 -17.29 15.90 23.50
N ILE A 4 -17.25 15.68 24.82
CA ILE A 4 -16.01 15.79 25.59
C ILE A 4 -15.02 14.78 25.00
N LYS A 5 -14.03 15.28 24.24
CA LYS A 5 -12.93 14.47 23.71
C LYS A 5 -12.17 13.88 24.88
N THR A 6 -12.08 12.55 24.93
CA THR A 6 -11.28 11.83 25.92
C THR A 6 -9.81 12.21 25.81
N ASP A 7 -9.02 12.00 26.87
CA ASP A 7 -7.57 12.26 26.83
C ASP A 7 -6.87 11.42 25.75
N GLU A 8 -7.37 10.20 25.51
CA GLU A 8 -6.88 9.33 24.45
C GLU A 8 -7.18 9.89 23.04
N TYR A 9 -8.36 10.48 22.84
CA TYR A 9 -8.68 11.16 21.59
C TYR A 9 -7.72 12.32 21.33
N LYS A 10 -7.48 13.17 22.33
CA LYS A 10 -6.53 14.30 22.23
C LYS A 10 -5.10 13.81 21.96
N ALA A 11 -4.70 12.70 22.59
CA ALA A 11 -3.41 12.07 22.34
C ALA A 11 -3.28 11.60 20.89
N TRP A 12 -4.35 11.06 20.30
CA TRP A 12 -4.38 10.71 18.88
C TRP A 12 -4.31 11.91 17.96
N GLU A 13 -5.01 13.02 18.25
CA GLU A 13 -4.87 14.26 17.47
C GLU A 13 -3.41 14.75 17.45
N ALA A 14 -2.73 14.74 18.59
CA ALA A 14 -1.31 15.10 18.67
C ALA A 14 -0.41 14.14 17.88
N ARG A 15 -0.71 12.83 17.87
CA ARG A 15 0.00 11.84 17.04
C ARG A 15 -0.21 12.10 15.55
N LEU A 16 -1.44 12.35 15.12
CA LEU A 16 -1.75 12.66 13.73
C LEU A 16 -1.03 13.94 13.25
N GLY A 17 -0.86 14.94 14.11
CA GLY A 17 -0.04 16.11 13.82
C GLY A 17 1.40 15.74 13.42
N ARG A 18 2.08 14.93 14.25
CA ARG A 18 3.45 14.46 13.95
C ARG A 18 3.51 13.58 12.70
N ILE A 19 2.52 12.71 12.52
CA ILE A 19 2.44 11.87 11.32
C ILE A 19 2.31 12.74 10.06
N SER A 20 1.50 13.80 10.12
CA SER A 20 1.35 14.74 9.02
C SER A 20 2.65 15.45 8.69
N GLU A 21 3.41 15.89 9.69
CA GLU A 21 4.72 16.52 9.46
C GLU A 21 5.68 15.56 8.74
N ALA A 22 5.73 14.30 9.17
CA ALA A 22 6.55 13.27 8.52
C ALA A 22 6.09 13.00 7.07
N ALA A 23 4.78 12.86 6.84
CA ALA A 23 4.23 12.64 5.51
C ALA A 23 4.58 13.79 4.54
N THR A 24 4.48 15.05 5.01
CA THR A 24 4.86 16.23 4.22
C THR A 24 6.36 16.26 3.87
N GLN A 25 7.22 15.78 4.77
CA GLN A 25 8.66 15.64 4.50
C GLN A 25 8.93 14.56 3.47
N TRP A 26 8.36 13.36 3.64
CA TRP A 26 8.52 12.26 2.70
C TRP A 26 7.97 12.59 1.31
N GLN A 27 6.91 13.39 1.23
CA GLN A 27 6.38 13.86 -0.05
C GLN A 27 7.44 14.59 -0.89
N GLN A 28 8.38 15.30 -0.25
CA GLN A 28 9.42 16.02 -0.98
C GLN A 28 10.38 15.08 -1.72
N LEU A 29 10.58 13.85 -1.24
CA LEU A 29 11.42 12.85 -1.90
C LEU A 29 10.88 12.43 -3.27
N PHE A 30 9.58 12.60 -3.50
CA PHE A 30 8.86 12.16 -4.70
C PHE A 30 8.25 13.31 -5.49
N LYS A 31 8.57 14.57 -5.14
CA LYS A 31 8.15 15.73 -5.92
C LYS A 31 9.06 15.93 -7.12
N GLY A 32 8.49 15.75 -8.31
CA GLY A 32 9.18 16.01 -9.57
C GLY A 32 9.93 14.78 -10.07
N ALA A 33 11.26 14.81 -10.02
CA ALA A 33 12.10 13.72 -10.52
C ALA A 33 12.14 12.53 -9.55
N PRO A 34 12.36 11.30 -10.04
CA PRO A 34 12.64 10.16 -9.18
C PRO A 34 13.82 10.43 -8.24
N ALA A 35 13.78 9.83 -7.04
CA ALA A 35 14.88 9.93 -6.09
C ALA A 35 16.20 9.44 -6.72
N THR A 36 17.30 10.15 -6.43
CA THR A 36 18.63 9.79 -6.92
C THR A 36 19.08 8.45 -6.34
N ILE A 37 19.60 7.59 -7.22
CA ILE A 37 20.25 6.32 -6.89
C ILE A 37 21.75 6.51 -7.14
N ASP A 38 22.56 6.27 -6.10
CA ASP A 38 24.00 6.48 -6.18
C ASP A 38 24.66 5.39 -7.04
N PRO A 39 25.61 5.76 -7.93
CA PRO A 39 26.45 4.77 -8.59
C PRO A 39 27.13 3.87 -7.55
N GLY A 40 27.08 2.55 -7.72
CA GLY A 40 27.66 1.59 -6.78
C GLY A 40 26.75 1.18 -5.63
N SER A 41 25.57 1.79 -5.49
CA SER A 41 24.57 1.34 -4.51
C SER A 41 24.03 -0.06 -4.79
N ASP A 42 23.38 -0.65 -3.79
CA ASP A 42 22.71 -1.94 -3.93
C ASP A 42 21.64 -1.93 -5.03
N LEU A 43 20.80 -0.89 -5.06
CA LEU A 43 19.75 -0.72 -6.09
C LEU A 43 20.32 -0.57 -7.51
N THR A 44 21.49 0.08 -7.68
CA THR A 44 22.15 0.11 -8.99
C THR A 44 22.50 -1.31 -9.45
N GLY A 45 23.01 -2.16 -8.55
CA GLY A 45 23.27 -3.57 -8.86
C GLY A 45 22.00 -4.39 -9.07
N ASP A 46 20.92 -4.08 -8.34
CA ASP A 46 19.64 -4.74 -8.49
C ASP A 46 19.03 -4.46 -9.88
N ASP A 47 19.05 -3.20 -10.34
CA ASP A 47 18.53 -2.74 -11.63
C ASP A 47 19.30 -3.31 -12.83
N ALA A 48 20.60 -3.61 -12.68
CA ALA A 48 21.44 -4.08 -13.77
C ALA A 48 20.96 -5.40 -14.43
N THR A 49 20.15 -6.20 -13.73
CA THR A 49 19.56 -7.44 -14.26
C THR A 49 18.20 -7.22 -14.95
N PHE A 50 17.62 -6.02 -14.82
CA PHE A 50 16.26 -5.70 -15.25
C PHE A 50 16.27 -4.70 -16.42
N GLU A 51 16.79 -5.04 -17.60
CA GLU A 51 16.97 -4.09 -18.72
C GLU A 51 15.74 -3.23 -19.06
N ALA A 52 14.59 -3.85 -19.30
CA ALA A 52 13.35 -3.17 -19.69
C ALA A 52 12.51 -2.68 -18.49
N PHE A 53 12.97 -2.95 -17.27
CA PHE A 53 12.28 -2.64 -16.03
C PHE A 53 13.23 -1.85 -15.13
N SER A 54 12.78 -1.46 -13.95
CA SER A 54 13.68 -0.88 -12.95
C SER A 54 13.06 -1.12 -11.59
N ILE A 55 13.82 -1.83 -10.76
CA ILE A 55 13.44 -2.12 -9.37
C ILE A 55 13.43 -0.81 -8.58
N SER A 56 14.39 0.08 -8.82
CA SER A 56 14.40 1.41 -8.18
C SER A 56 13.13 2.21 -8.52
N ASN A 57 12.68 2.22 -9.77
CA ASN A 57 11.43 2.87 -10.16
C ASN A 57 10.19 2.16 -9.59
N LEU A 58 10.17 0.83 -9.58
CA LEU A 58 9.07 0.04 -9.00
C LEU A 58 8.88 0.37 -7.51
N VAL A 59 9.98 0.39 -6.76
CA VAL A 59 9.97 0.70 -5.34
C VAL A 59 9.68 2.18 -5.11
N GLY A 60 10.28 3.07 -5.90
CA GLY A 60 10.02 4.51 -5.85
C GLY A 60 8.54 4.85 -6.06
N TYR A 61 7.89 4.21 -7.04
CA TYR A 61 6.44 4.34 -7.24
C TYR A 61 5.63 3.87 -6.02
N SER A 62 6.00 2.73 -5.44
CA SER A 62 5.32 2.17 -4.27
C SER A 62 5.42 3.10 -3.05
N LEU A 63 6.59 3.70 -2.83
CA LEU A 63 6.82 4.68 -1.77
C LEU A 63 6.09 6.01 -2.03
N ALA A 64 6.09 6.48 -3.28
CA ALA A 64 5.35 7.68 -3.67
C ALA A 64 3.84 7.50 -3.45
N ALA A 65 3.28 6.38 -3.92
CA ALA A 65 1.88 6.05 -3.72
C ALA A 65 1.54 5.90 -2.23
N ALA A 66 2.40 5.25 -1.44
CA ALA A 66 2.19 5.11 0.00
C ALA A 66 2.14 6.47 0.71
N THR A 67 3.07 7.36 0.36
CA THR A 67 3.18 8.71 0.89
C THR A 67 1.98 9.57 0.50
N GLU A 68 1.57 9.53 -0.77
CA GLU A 68 0.41 10.26 -1.28
C GLU A 68 -0.87 9.87 -0.54
N HIS A 69 -1.12 8.57 -0.35
CA HIS A 69 -2.32 8.09 0.33
C HIS A 69 -2.35 8.48 1.82
N LEU A 70 -1.19 8.48 2.48
CA LEU A 70 -1.08 8.93 3.87
C LEU A 70 -1.36 10.43 3.97
N ASP A 71 -0.66 11.24 3.18
CA ASP A 71 -0.81 12.70 3.16
C ASP A 71 -2.23 13.12 2.78
N PHE A 72 -2.83 12.50 1.75
CA PHE A 72 -4.21 12.75 1.34
C PHE A 72 -5.18 12.49 2.50
N THR A 73 -5.02 11.39 3.23
CA THR A 73 -5.90 11.07 4.36
C THR A 73 -5.84 12.15 5.43
N LEU A 74 -4.63 12.54 5.83
CA LEU A 74 -4.41 13.50 6.91
C LEU A 74 -4.86 14.91 6.53
N THR A 75 -4.60 15.31 5.28
CA THR A 75 -5.08 16.57 4.72
C THR A 75 -6.59 16.57 4.63
N ALA A 76 -7.20 15.53 4.05
CA ALA A 76 -8.65 15.43 3.95
C ALA A 76 -9.33 15.48 5.31
N MET A 77 -8.85 14.74 6.31
CA MET A 77 -9.39 14.79 7.68
C MET A 77 -9.36 16.20 8.28
N ARG A 78 -8.28 16.94 8.06
CA ARG A 78 -8.12 18.32 8.55
C ARG A 78 -9.06 19.28 7.86
N GLU A 79 -9.07 19.27 6.53
CA GLU A 79 -9.84 20.20 5.70
C GLU A 79 -11.35 19.98 5.82
N THR A 80 -11.79 18.73 5.92
CA THR A 80 -13.22 18.43 6.06
C THR A 80 -13.69 18.47 7.51
N SER A 81 -12.77 18.36 8.48
CA SER A 81 -13.11 18.14 9.90
C SER A 81 -14.08 16.96 10.11
N THR A 82 -14.04 15.96 9.22
CA THR A 82 -14.90 14.78 9.29
C THR A 82 -14.13 13.54 9.73
N LEU A 83 -14.88 12.54 10.19
CA LEU A 83 -14.36 11.22 10.52
C LEU A 83 -15.23 10.17 9.82
N TYR A 84 -14.99 9.99 8.52
CA TYR A 84 -15.76 9.03 7.73
C TYR A 84 -15.53 7.60 8.23
N PRO A 85 -16.59 6.77 8.35
CA PRO A 85 -16.51 5.45 8.98
C PRO A 85 -15.69 4.43 8.17
N THR A 86 -15.52 4.64 6.87
CA THR A 86 -14.88 3.67 5.96
C THR A 86 -13.83 4.30 5.06
N ALA A 87 -14.05 5.54 4.59
CA ALA A 87 -13.24 6.15 3.54
C ALA A 87 -11.75 6.25 3.92
N TYR A 88 -11.44 6.80 5.10
CA TYR A 88 -10.05 6.98 5.53
C TYR A 88 -9.32 5.66 5.73
N LEU A 89 -10.01 4.62 6.23
CA LEU A 89 -9.42 3.29 6.36
C LEU A 89 -9.10 2.65 5.01
N THR A 90 -9.94 2.87 4.00
CA THR A 90 -9.67 2.43 2.63
C THR A 90 -8.40 3.06 2.08
N VAL A 91 -8.21 4.37 2.29
CA VAL A 91 -7.02 5.09 1.81
C VAL A 91 -5.77 4.66 2.59
N LEU A 92 -5.84 4.62 3.93
CA LEU A 92 -4.73 4.21 4.80
C LEU A 92 -4.31 2.75 4.56
N ARG A 93 -5.26 1.87 4.22
CA ARG A 93 -4.97 0.50 3.78
C ARG A 93 -4.06 0.51 2.55
N THR A 94 -4.36 1.35 1.56
CA THR A 94 -3.53 1.45 0.35
C THR A 94 -2.15 1.99 0.69
N SER A 95 -2.04 2.95 1.60
CA SER A 95 -0.76 3.44 2.10
C SER A 95 0.08 2.32 2.74
N LEU A 96 -0.51 1.56 3.68
CA LEU A 96 0.11 0.40 4.31
C LEU A 96 0.55 -0.66 3.30
N LEU A 97 -0.31 -0.99 2.33
CA LEU A 97 -0.03 -1.98 1.31
C LEU A 97 1.16 -1.57 0.44
N ALA A 98 1.15 -0.36 -0.11
CA ALA A 98 2.19 0.13 -1.01
C ALA A 98 3.54 0.27 -0.28
N ALA A 99 3.53 0.74 0.97
CA ALA A 99 4.73 0.75 1.82
C ALA A 99 5.26 -0.67 2.06
N SER A 100 4.36 -1.63 2.31
CA SER A 100 4.73 -3.03 2.53
C SER A 100 5.29 -3.69 1.28
N HIS A 101 4.83 -3.33 0.08
CA HIS A 101 5.42 -3.81 -1.17
C HIS A 101 6.86 -3.35 -1.33
N ALA A 102 7.12 -2.05 -1.14
CA ALA A 102 8.47 -1.49 -1.15
C ALA A 102 9.38 -2.17 -0.11
N ALA A 103 8.93 -2.23 1.14
CA ALA A 103 9.66 -2.87 2.22
C ALA A 103 9.95 -4.34 1.92
N TRP A 104 8.96 -5.10 1.44
CA TRP A 104 9.13 -6.52 1.14
C TRP A 104 10.18 -6.76 0.06
N ILE A 105 10.22 -5.93 -0.98
CA ILE A 105 11.26 -6.02 -2.02
C ILE A 105 12.64 -5.70 -1.46
N LEU A 106 12.77 -4.66 -0.61
CA LEU A 106 14.07 -4.13 -0.17
C LEU A 106 14.67 -4.79 1.08
N THR A 107 13.84 -5.43 1.90
CA THR A 107 14.28 -6.00 3.19
C THR A 107 15.40 -7.03 3.05
N PRO A 108 15.39 -7.96 2.06
CA PRO A 108 16.46 -8.94 1.94
C PRO A 108 17.84 -8.30 1.76
N THR A 109 18.82 -8.82 2.51
CA THR A 109 20.23 -8.41 2.36
C THR A 109 20.83 -8.95 1.06
N GLU A 110 20.41 -10.13 0.64
CA GLU A 110 20.89 -10.77 -0.59
C GLU A 110 20.26 -10.12 -1.83
N ARG A 111 21.10 -9.65 -2.76
CA ARG A 111 20.69 -9.05 -4.03
C ARG A 111 19.77 -9.96 -4.83
N SER A 112 20.13 -11.24 -4.95
CA SER A 112 19.35 -12.23 -5.69
C SER A 112 17.94 -12.41 -5.12
N GLU A 113 17.77 -12.29 -3.80
CA GLU A 113 16.45 -12.37 -3.17
C GLU A 113 15.63 -11.10 -3.43
N ARG A 114 16.22 -9.90 -3.35
CA ARG A 114 15.53 -8.65 -3.71
C ARG A 114 15.07 -8.67 -5.16
N GLN A 115 15.95 -9.06 -6.07
CA GLN A 115 15.66 -9.23 -7.49
C GLN A 115 14.55 -10.26 -7.72
N LEU A 116 14.57 -11.39 -7.02
CA LEU A 116 13.51 -12.40 -7.12
C LEU A 116 12.16 -11.86 -6.64
N ARG A 117 12.11 -11.13 -5.52
CA ARG A 117 10.87 -10.50 -5.01
C ARG A 117 10.33 -9.46 -5.99
N ALA A 118 11.20 -8.64 -6.59
CA ALA A 118 10.82 -7.68 -7.62
C ALA A 118 10.28 -8.37 -8.89
N LEU A 119 10.92 -9.45 -9.36
CA LEU A 119 10.43 -10.26 -10.47
C LEU A 119 9.04 -10.83 -10.18
N GLN A 120 8.85 -11.40 -8.98
CA GLN A 120 7.54 -11.94 -8.57
C GLN A 120 6.45 -10.87 -8.55
N PHE A 121 6.79 -9.69 -8.06
CA PHE A 121 5.89 -8.54 -8.04
C PHE A 121 5.47 -8.13 -9.46
N LEU A 122 6.44 -7.90 -10.36
CA LEU A 122 6.19 -7.50 -11.75
C LEU A 122 5.41 -8.57 -12.51
N ALA A 123 5.73 -9.84 -12.28
CA ALA A 123 5.03 -10.96 -12.90
C ALA A 123 3.55 -11.03 -12.46
N ASP A 124 3.26 -10.87 -11.17
CA ASP A 124 1.89 -10.83 -10.68
C ASP A 124 1.12 -9.57 -11.13
N ASP A 125 1.78 -8.42 -11.22
CA ASP A 125 1.19 -7.18 -11.71
C ASP A 125 0.76 -7.31 -13.18
N VAL A 126 1.67 -7.75 -14.07
CA VAL A 126 1.33 -7.99 -15.49
C VAL A 126 0.25 -9.06 -15.63
N ARG A 127 0.31 -10.14 -14.84
CA ARG A 127 -0.74 -11.17 -14.82
C ARG A 127 -2.09 -10.58 -14.41
N THR A 128 -2.14 -9.74 -13.38
CA THR A 128 -3.37 -9.11 -12.90
C THR A 128 -3.95 -8.16 -13.93
N GLN A 129 -3.10 -7.35 -14.58
CA GLN A 129 -3.52 -6.49 -15.70
C GLN A 129 -4.07 -7.30 -16.87
N LEU A 130 -3.45 -8.43 -17.22
CA LEU A 130 -3.95 -9.33 -18.27
C LEU A 130 -5.34 -9.87 -17.93
N VAL A 131 -5.57 -10.32 -16.70
CA VAL A 131 -6.89 -10.80 -16.26
C VAL A 131 -7.92 -9.67 -16.34
N MET A 132 -7.60 -8.49 -15.78
CA MET A 132 -8.48 -7.33 -15.81
C MET A 132 -8.89 -6.95 -17.25
N VAL A 133 -7.92 -6.86 -18.17
CA VAL A 133 -8.20 -6.49 -19.56
C VAL A 133 -8.98 -7.60 -20.28
N ARG A 134 -8.65 -8.88 -20.06
CA ARG A 134 -9.37 -10.02 -20.64
C ARG A 134 -10.83 -10.10 -20.18
N GLU A 135 -11.11 -9.74 -18.94
CA GLU A 135 -12.45 -9.78 -18.37
C GLU A 135 -13.24 -8.48 -18.60
N ALA A 136 -12.57 -7.40 -19.03
CA ALA A 136 -13.23 -6.12 -19.31
C ALA A 136 -14.35 -6.26 -20.36
N PHE A 137 -15.51 -5.69 -20.06
CA PHE A 137 -16.66 -5.63 -20.96
C PHE A 137 -16.36 -4.70 -22.14
N ALA A 138 -16.54 -5.21 -23.37
CA ALA A 138 -16.21 -4.50 -24.61
C ALA A 138 -17.40 -4.54 -25.59
N PRO A 139 -18.38 -3.64 -25.44
CA PRO A 139 -19.65 -3.71 -26.18
C PRO A 139 -19.50 -3.38 -27.68
N THR A 140 -18.52 -2.55 -28.05
CA THR A 140 -18.31 -2.08 -29.42
C THR A 140 -17.10 -2.76 -30.08
N ASP A 141 -17.04 -2.75 -31.41
CA ASP A 141 -15.86 -3.23 -32.14
C ASP A 141 -14.60 -2.43 -31.79
N ALA A 142 -14.72 -1.10 -31.70
CA ALA A 142 -13.61 -0.25 -31.27
C ALA A 142 -13.06 -0.64 -29.88
N ALA A 143 -13.95 -0.95 -28.92
CA ALA A 143 -13.55 -1.43 -27.60
C ALA A 143 -12.89 -2.81 -27.65
N ARG A 144 -13.38 -3.73 -28.50
CA ARG A 144 -12.76 -5.05 -28.71
C ARG A 144 -11.37 -4.93 -29.34
N THR A 145 -11.18 -4.04 -30.31
CA THR A 145 -9.87 -3.76 -30.91
C THR A 145 -8.88 -3.20 -29.89
N ALA A 146 -9.27 -2.18 -29.12
CA ALA A 146 -8.43 -1.59 -28.08
C ALA A 146 -8.04 -2.62 -27.00
N LYS A 147 -8.99 -3.47 -26.60
CA LYS A 147 -8.74 -4.60 -25.68
C LYS A 147 -7.72 -5.58 -26.26
N GLY A 148 -7.83 -5.94 -27.53
CA GLY A 148 -6.84 -6.80 -28.22
C GLY A 148 -5.43 -6.21 -28.20
N GLN A 149 -5.30 -4.94 -28.57
CA GLN A 149 -4.01 -4.21 -28.56
C GLN A 149 -3.38 -4.17 -27.16
N MET A 150 -4.19 -3.94 -26.13
CA MET A 150 -3.70 -3.94 -24.75
C MET A 150 -3.25 -5.34 -24.30
N ILE A 151 -3.97 -6.40 -24.67
CA ILE A 151 -3.56 -7.78 -24.39
C ILE A 151 -2.20 -8.08 -25.05
N GLU A 152 -2.00 -7.69 -26.32
CA GLU A 152 -0.73 -7.89 -27.02
C GLU A 152 0.43 -7.16 -26.33
N LEU A 153 0.21 -5.91 -25.89
CA LEU A 153 1.21 -5.15 -25.15
C LEU A 153 1.60 -5.84 -23.83
N LEU A 154 0.61 -6.31 -23.07
CA LEU A 154 0.84 -6.98 -21.79
C LEU A 154 1.52 -8.34 -21.97
N LEU A 155 1.19 -9.10 -23.02
CA LEU A 155 1.88 -10.35 -23.35
C LEU A 155 3.35 -10.11 -23.71
N LYS A 156 3.66 -9.02 -24.44
CA LYS A 156 5.05 -8.62 -24.71
C LYS A 156 5.80 -8.30 -23.41
N ARG A 157 5.19 -7.53 -22.50
CA ARG A 157 5.77 -7.24 -21.18
C ARG A 157 6.00 -8.51 -20.36
N GLN A 158 5.05 -9.44 -20.35
CA GLN A 158 5.20 -10.72 -19.66
C GLN A 158 6.37 -11.54 -20.25
N ALA A 159 6.51 -11.56 -21.57
CA ALA A 159 7.61 -12.25 -22.23
C ALA A 159 9.00 -11.65 -21.89
N GLN A 160 9.08 -10.33 -21.64
CA GLN A 160 10.32 -9.68 -21.21
C GLN A 160 10.76 -10.09 -19.79
N LEU A 161 9.86 -10.62 -18.96
CA LEU A 161 10.19 -11.13 -17.63
C LEU A 161 10.77 -12.56 -17.66
N GLN A 162 10.55 -13.31 -18.75
CA GLN A 162 10.99 -14.71 -18.82
C GLN A 162 12.53 -14.86 -18.81
N PRO A 163 13.33 -14.09 -19.57
CA PRO A 163 14.78 -14.19 -19.52
C PRO A 163 15.34 -13.86 -18.12
N ILE A 164 14.75 -12.89 -17.43
CA ILE A 164 15.12 -12.53 -16.05
C ILE A 164 14.82 -13.70 -15.11
N SER A 165 13.66 -14.34 -15.28
CA SER A 165 13.26 -15.54 -14.54
C SER A 165 14.22 -16.70 -14.75
N ASP A 166 14.66 -16.94 -15.99
CA ASP A 166 15.57 -18.03 -16.33
C ASP A 166 16.94 -17.88 -15.64
N VAL A 167 17.37 -16.65 -15.38
CA VAL A 167 18.60 -16.35 -14.64
C VAL A 167 18.40 -16.45 -13.13
N LEU A 168 17.37 -15.80 -12.58
CA LEU A 168 17.19 -15.68 -11.13
C LEU A 168 16.60 -16.94 -10.49
N LYS A 169 15.65 -17.60 -11.16
CA LYS A 169 14.96 -18.79 -10.66
C LYS A 169 14.44 -19.66 -11.82
N PRO A 170 15.30 -20.51 -12.40
CA PRO A 170 14.89 -21.44 -13.45
C PRO A 170 13.63 -22.21 -13.07
N GLY A 171 12.65 -22.26 -13.99
CA GLY A 171 11.38 -22.96 -13.79
C GLY A 171 10.29 -22.17 -13.06
N LEU A 172 10.55 -20.94 -12.62
CA LEU A 172 9.47 -20.04 -12.18
C LEU A 172 8.56 -19.71 -13.38
N GLN A 173 7.25 -19.90 -13.19
CA GLN A 173 6.23 -19.61 -14.20
C GLN A 173 5.75 -18.16 -14.04
N VAL A 174 6.30 -17.25 -14.85
CA VAL A 174 5.99 -15.80 -14.78
C VAL A 174 4.50 -15.51 -15.01
N ASP A 175 3.83 -16.31 -15.84
CA ASP A 175 2.40 -16.16 -16.16
C ASP A 175 1.46 -16.61 -15.05
N LYS A 176 1.98 -17.39 -14.09
CA LYS A 176 1.22 -17.92 -12.95
C LYS A 176 1.68 -17.35 -11.61
N CYS A 177 2.63 -16.43 -11.62
CA CYS A 177 3.12 -15.81 -10.40
C CYS A 177 1.97 -15.09 -9.68
N ARG A 178 1.89 -15.29 -8.35
CA ARG A 178 0.90 -14.66 -7.48
C ARG A 178 1.57 -14.27 -6.19
N ILE A 179 1.55 -12.98 -5.87
CA ILE A 179 1.96 -12.51 -4.55
C ILE A 179 0.77 -12.57 -3.58
N ASN A 180 1.06 -12.80 -2.31
CA ASN A 180 0.04 -12.77 -1.25
C ASN A 180 0.24 -11.51 -0.42
N ASN A 181 -0.60 -10.50 -0.64
CA ASN A 181 -0.52 -9.22 0.07
C ASN A 181 -0.64 -9.36 1.59
N THR A 182 -1.43 -10.32 2.08
CA THR A 182 -1.55 -10.57 3.53
C THR A 182 -0.22 -11.10 4.08
N SER A 183 0.39 -12.07 3.39
CA SER A 183 1.69 -12.61 3.80
C SER A 183 2.83 -11.59 3.68
N ILE A 184 2.76 -10.69 2.70
CA ILE A 184 3.70 -9.57 2.56
C ILE A 184 3.60 -8.64 3.78
N ILE A 185 2.39 -8.23 4.16
CA ILE A 185 2.18 -7.35 5.31
C ILE A 185 2.62 -8.01 6.61
N GLU A 186 2.34 -9.30 6.79
CA GLU A 186 2.83 -10.09 7.93
C GLU A 186 4.35 -10.12 7.99
N SER A 187 5.01 -10.41 6.86
CA SER A 187 6.47 -10.43 6.76
C SER A 187 7.10 -9.07 7.05
N VAL A 188 6.51 -7.97 6.55
CA VAL A 188 7.00 -6.61 6.81
C VAL A 188 6.79 -6.22 8.26
N ALA A 189 5.64 -6.55 8.86
CA ALA A 189 5.39 -6.29 10.27
C ALA A 189 6.39 -7.01 11.17
N GLN A 190 6.74 -8.26 10.84
CA GLN A 190 7.78 -9.03 11.53
C GLN A 190 9.17 -8.42 11.37
N ALA A 191 9.49 -7.89 10.19
CA ALA A 191 10.79 -7.25 9.94
C ALA A 191 10.91 -5.86 10.59
N ALA A 192 9.79 -5.14 10.75
CA ALA A 192 9.77 -3.78 11.26
C ALA A 192 9.62 -3.69 12.79
N HIS A 193 9.11 -4.74 13.45
CA HIS A 193 8.72 -4.70 14.85
C HIS A 193 9.06 -5.99 15.59
N ASP A 194 9.62 -5.88 16.80
CA ASP A 194 9.89 -7.02 17.69
C ASP A 194 8.70 -7.40 18.58
N ASP A 195 7.73 -6.48 18.73
CA ASP A 195 6.56 -6.68 19.60
C ASP A 195 5.41 -7.37 18.84
N GLY A 196 5.06 -8.58 19.29
CA GLY A 196 3.96 -9.38 18.72
C GLY A 196 2.59 -8.71 18.78
N LEU A 197 2.33 -7.83 19.76
CA LEU A 197 1.08 -7.07 19.83
C LEU A 197 1.00 -6.05 18.70
N VAL A 198 2.10 -5.37 18.38
CA VAL A 198 2.18 -4.44 17.26
C VAL A 198 2.00 -5.18 15.94
N GLN A 199 2.68 -6.33 15.76
CA GLN A 199 2.54 -7.18 14.57
C GLN A 199 1.07 -7.63 14.37
N GLY A 200 0.42 -8.10 15.43
CA GLY A 200 -1.00 -8.47 15.43
C GLY A 200 -1.91 -7.30 15.12
N GLY A 201 -1.61 -6.12 15.66
CA GLY A 201 -2.32 -4.87 15.38
C GLY A 201 -2.26 -4.46 13.91
N VAL A 202 -1.07 -4.50 13.29
CA VAL A 202 -0.91 -4.21 11.85
C VAL A 202 -1.74 -5.18 11.00
N ASN A 203 -1.73 -6.48 11.32
CA ASN A 203 -2.54 -7.47 10.62
C ASN A 203 -4.05 -7.22 10.77
N HIS A 204 -4.49 -6.87 11.99
CA HIS A 204 -5.88 -6.53 12.25
C HIS A 204 -6.32 -5.31 11.43
N ILE A 205 -5.51 -4.25 11.40
CA ILE A 205 -5.77 -3.05 10.59
C ILE A 205 -5.84 -3.38 9.10
N TRP A 206 -4.93 -4.21 8.58
CA TRP A 206 -4.98 -4.64 7.18
C TRP A 206 -6.30 -5.34 6.84
N ARG A 207 -6.76 -6.25 7.70
CA ARG A 207 -8.03 -6.98 7.50
C ARG A 207 -9.24 -6.05 7.61
N SER A 208 -9.24 -5.17 8.61
CA SER A 208 -10.29 -4.17 8.83
C SER A 208 -10.39 -3.18 7.66
N GLY A 209 -9.27 -2.62 7.22
CA GLY A 209 -9.22 -1.74 6.05
C GLY A 209 -9.66 -2.45 4.77
N SER A 210 -9.30 -3.73 4.59
CA SER A 210 -9.77 -4.52 3.44
C SER A 210 -11.28 -4.72 3.46
N ALA A 211 -11.86 -5.01 4.63
CA ALA A 211 -13.31 -5.12 4.78
C ALA A 211 -14.02 -3.77 4.49
N ALA A 212 -13.43 -2.65 4.92
CA ALA A 212 -13.91 -1.30 4.61
C ALA A 212 -13.92 -1.01 3.10
N ALA A 213 -12.81 -1.33 2.42
CA ALA A 213 -12.65 -1.10 0.98
C ALA A 213 -13.68 -1.88 0.13
N HIS A 214 -14.06 -3.08 0.57
CA HIS A 214 -15.07 -3.90 -0.10
C HIS A 214 -16.52 -3.60 0.32
N GLY A 215 -16.76 -2.58 1.17
CA GLY A 215 -18.11 -2.25 1.64
C GLY A 215 -18.74 -3.39 2.46
N SER A 216 -17.93 -4.17 3.19
CA SER A 216 -18.38 -5.36 3.89
C SER A 216 -19.42 -5.02 4.97
N ARG A 217 -20.60 -5.63 4.91
CA ARG A 217 -21.68 -5.38 5.90
C ARG A 217 -21.23 -5.65 7.33
N GLY A 218 -20.46 -6.72 7.56
CA GLY A 218 -19.95 -7.04 8.90
C GLY A 218 -19.09 -5.93 9.50
N PHE A 219 -18.28 -5.28 8.65
CA PHE A 219 -17.47 -4.12 9.03
C PHE A 219 -18.34 -2.90 9.39
N ALA A 220 -19.41 -2.66 8.61
CA ALA A 220 -20.36 -1.59 8.90
C ALA A 220 -21.14 -1.82 10.21
N THR A 221 -21.56 -3.06 10.49
CA THR A 221 -22.29 -3.41 11.72
C THR A 221 -21.49 -3.08 12.98
N MET A 222 -20.17 -3.28 12.97
CA MET A 222 -19.29 -2.96 14.10
C MET A 222 -19.19 -1.44 14.39
N ARG A 223 -19.64 -0.59 13.47
CA ARG A 223 -19.56 0.89 13.56
C ARG A 223 -20.93 1.57 13.66
N LEU A 224 -21.97 0.79 13.92
CA LEU A 224 -23.28 1.33 14.26
C LEU A 224 -23.17 2.09 15.57
N ASP A 225 -23.58 3.35 15.56
CA ASP A 225 -23.76 4.12 16.77
C ASP A 225 -24.99 3.59 17.52
N GLN A 226 -24.73 2.69 18.46
CA GLN A 226 -25.78 2.04 19.26
C GLN A 226 -26.53 3.04 20.15
N ASN A 227 -25.96 4.22 20.40
CA ASN A 227 -26.61 5.26 21.19
C ASN A 227 -27.57 6.14 20.37
N THR A 228 -27.52 6.03 19.04
CA THR A 228 -28.33 6.83 18.12
C THR A 228 -29.21 5.91 17.25
N ILE A 229 -30.19 5.26 17.87
CA ILE A 229 -31.23 4.53 17.15
C ILE A 229 -32.36 5.49 16.79
N ILE A 230 -32.50 5.78 15.50
CA ILE A 230 -33.54 6.66 14.98
C ILE A 230 -34.73 5.82 14.53
N GLN A 231 -35.92 6.17 15.04
CA GLN A 231 -37.21 5.59 14.68
C GLN A 231 -38.05 6.64 13.94
N PRO A 232 -38.09 6.61 12.60
CA PRO A 232 -38.91 7.55 11.85
C PRO A 232 -40.41 7.22 11.99
N PRO A 233 -41.30 8.21 11.81
CA PRO A 233 -42.76 8.01 11.90
C PRO A 233 -43.31 6.99 10.91
N THR A 234 -42.60 6.79 9.79
CA THR A 234 -42.95 5.84 8.72
C THR A 234 -42.65 4.38 9.06
N GLY A 235 -42.14 4.10 10.26
CA GLY A 235 -41.72 2.76 10.70
C GLY A 235 -40.27 2.42 10.32
N GLY A 236 -39.73 1.38 10.97
CA GLY A 236 -38.33 0.95 10.84
C GLY A 236 -37.41 1.51 11.94
N LYS A 237 -36.18 1.00 12.00
CA LYS A 237 -35.10 1.46 12.88
C LYS A 237 -33.81 1.55 12.08
N TYR A 238 -33.12 2.68 12.17
CA TYR A 238 -31.78 2.82 11.61
C TYR A 238 -30.84 3.45 12.64
N SER A 239 -29.55 3.20 12.48
CA SER A 239 -28.48 3.80 13.29
C SER A 239 -27.43 4.37 12.35
N LEU A 240 -26.80 5.47 12.78
CA LEU A 240 -25.76 6.13 12.01
C LEU A 240 -24.46 5.32 12.12
N LEU A 241 -23.67 5.31 11.04
CA LEU A 241 -22.29 4.84 11.10
C LEU A 241 -21.41 5.97 11.62
N ARG A 242 -20.50 5.66 12.54
CA ARG A 242 -19.55 6.62 13.10
C ARG A 242 -18.12 6.16 12.83
N GLY A 243 -17.24 7.09 12.46
CA GLY A 243 -15.80 6.83 12.47
C GLY A 243 -15.23 6.85 13.89
N ASP A 244 -14.19 6.06 14.12
CA ASP A 244 -13.50 5.98 15.41
C ASP A 244 -12.03 6.36 15.24
N LEU A 245 -11.61 7.45 15.88
CA LEU A 245 -10.23 7.90 15.81
C LEU A 245 -9.31 7.00 16.66
N VAL A 246 -9.81 6.53 17.79
CA VAL A 246 -9.01 5.83 18.80
C VAL A 246 -8.77 4.39 18.40
N ASN A 247 -9.82 3.70 17.94
CA ASN A 247 -9.77 2.26 17.68
C ASN A 247 -9.55 1.92 16.21
N ASP A 248 -9.83 2.84 15.28
CA ASP A 248 -9.71 2.58 13.85
C ASP A 248 -8.67 3.46 13.16
N ILE A 249 -8.99 4.74 12.98
CA ILE A 249 -8.28 5.61 12.04
C ILE A 249 -6.89 6.00 12.55
N GLY A 250 -6.78 6.29 13.85
CA GLY A 250 -5.49 6.55 14.49
C GLY A 250 -4.54 5.36 14.36
N PRO A 251 -4.92 4.15 14.84
CA PRO A 251 -4.12 2.94 14.66
C PRO A 251 -3.79 2.62 13.21
N ALA A 252 -4.73 2.85 12.28
CA ALA A 252 -4.47 2.66 10.85
C ALA A 252 -3.44 3.64 10.28
N ALA A 253 -3.51 4.91 10.67
CA ALA A 253 -2.53 5.93 10.30
C ALA A 253 -1.15 5.57 10.87
N ALA A 254 -1.10 5.12 12.13
CA ALA A 254 0.14 4.67 12.74
C ALA A 254 0.74 3.45 12.02
N ALA A 255 -0.06 2.43 11.70
CA ALA A 255 0.40 1.25 10.98
C ALA A 255 0.97 1.61 9.60
N ALA A 256 0.27 2.44 8.83
CA ALA A 256 0.74 2.93 7.53
C ALA A 256 2.04 3.73 7.66
N THR A 257 2.12 4.62 8.66
CA THR A 257 3.31 5.45 8.91
C THR A 257 4.52 4.61 9.29
N LEU A 258 4.35 3.63 10.17
CA LEU A 258 5.44 2.76 10.62
C LEU A 258 5.97 1.90 9.48
N ALA A 259 5.08 1.31 8.67
CA ALA A 259 5.47 0.56 7.49
C ALA A 259 6.18 1.45 6.46
N LEU A 260 5.68 2.66 6.22
CA LEU A 260 6.30 3.61 5.29
C LEU A 260 7.66 4.10 5.78
N SER A 261 7.80 4.44 7.06
CA SER A 261 9.07 4.81 7.67
C SER A 261 10.10 3.69 7.56
N PHE A 262 9.68 2.45 7.81
CA PHE A 262 10.53 1.28 7.64
C PHE A 262 10.96 1.09 6.17
N ALA A 263 10.01 1.21 5.23
CA ALA A 263 10.28 1.08 3.80
C ALA A 263 11.24 2.16 3.29
N LEU A 264 11.07 3.41 3.73
CA LEU A 264 11.96 4.52 3.37
C LEU A 264 13.37 4.31 3.91
N ARG A 265 13.51 3.80 5.14
CA ARG A 265 14.83 3.45 5.69
C ARG A 265 15.51 2.36 4.85
N MET A 266 14.78 1.29 4.49
CA MET A 266 15.31 0.27 3.58
C MET A 266 15.67 0.86 2.21
N PHE A 267 14.90 1.83 1.71
CA PHE A 267 15.18 2.47 0.44
C PHE A 267 16.45 3.30 0.49
N ASP A 268 16.65 4.08 1.55
CA ASP A 268 17.88 4.84 1.78
C ASP A 268 19.09 3.92 1.92
N GLU A 269 18.98 2.84 2.70
CA GLU A 269 20.05 1.83 2.87
C GLU A 269 20.47 1.17 1.54
N ARG A 270 19.56 1.07 0.56
CA ARG A 270 19.85 0.42 -0.74
C ARG A 270 20.19 1.39 -1.87
N ARG A 271 19.75 2.65 -1.79
CA ARG A 271 19.98 3.65 -2.84
C ARG A 271 21.25 4.47 -2.66
N LEU A 272 21.74 4.59 -1.43
CA LEU A 272 22.95 5.34 -1.12
C LEU A 272 24.19 4.45 -1.24
N ASP A 273 25.32 5.02 -1.64
CA ASP A 273 26.60 4.31 -1.61
C ASP A 273 27.05 4.09 -0.15
N PRO A 274 27.30 2.85 0.31
CA PRO A 274 27.82 2.60 1.64
C PRO A 274 29.25 3.11 1.84
N ASN A 275 30.00 3.39 0.77
CA ASN A 275 31.37 3.91 0.79
C ASN A 275 31.51 5.17 -0.10
N PRO A 276 30.86 6.30 0.27
CA PRO A 276 30.97 7.52 -0.51
C PRO A 276 32.43 7.99 -0.52
N ALA A 277 32.92 8.31 -1.72
CA ALA A 277 34.30 8.76 -1.96
C ALA A 277 34.69 10.02 -1.15
#